data_AF-A0A2B4SFE2-F1
#
_entry.id   AF-A0A2B4SFE2-F1
#
_cell.length_a   1.000
_cell.length_b   1.000
_cell.length_c   1.000
_cell.angle_alpha   90.00
_cell.angle_beta   90.00
_cell.angle_gamma   90.00
#
_symmetry.space_group_name_H-M   'P 1'
#
loop_
_entity.id
_entity.type
_entity.pdbx_description
1 polymer ?
#
loop_
_entity_poly.entity_id
_entity_poly.type
_entity_poly.pdbx_seq_one_letter_code
_entity_poly.pdbx_strand_id
1 'polypeptide(L)'
;MKKECPEITALFLVAVRPAKLKESASGNFLPLAMPNTRNVQSEKMRKKKPKFGALPKINMPKRSFAKPVNVRPPRSAVNEIPEVAPKKCYSDFKDLVKRMKSLKSLSEWILEAAIDRIVLTKKSSLLVLPKIQLTIDDSLGFSVSVFGWFLPDDHAIHLETLRSVMNITVSELIKRIDVLLICLDRNIGEHRTVKFCWNMSPACYEELRKSNILVLPSQRTLKDYRNCIRPKAGIQEEVLEELNVITNSYFDMQRYILLLFDEMKILSNLVFDKVSGELNGFLDLGDPDINFGILEKADKIASHAMVFYIRGLCTELKFSLAYFATDGITSYQLMPLFWQAVGVLELTCNLWVIASTSDRVSPNQAFYRMHKPLDGNAGTEVCYRTVNLYAPNRFIYIFSDAAHLIKTTRNCVYSSGHGTCTQYMWNDGHCILWQHFIQLFHQDLDNGPKLLPRLTYDHIKLSAYSTMRVNLAVQILSVSVANVLKSFGPPDTIATSKFVYHIKLSAYSTMRVNLATLNLFKKNIRKVNLSTLVEI
;
A
#
# COMPACT_ATOMS: atom_id res chain seq x y z
N MET A 1 -3.84 -19.04 -9.05
CA MET A 1 -3.70 -18.28 -7.79
C MET A 1 -2.81 -17.08 -8.04
N LYS A 2 -3.42 -15.90 -8.17
CA LYS A 2 -2.79 -14.62 -8.51
C LYS A 2 -2.22 -13.95 -7.27
N LYS A 3 -1.00 -13.41 -7.37
CA LYS A 3 -0.52 -12.26 -6.59
C LYS A 3 -0.02 -11.24 -7.62
N GLU A 4 -0.93 -10.40 -8.09
CA GLU A 4 -0.61 -9.21 -8.88
C GLU A 4 -0.46 -8.03 -7.91
N CYS A 5 0.59 -7.22 -8.10
CA CYS A 5 0.79 -5.94 -7.42
C CYS A 5 -0.39 -5.00 -7.74
N PRO A 6 -1.10 -4.44 -6.74
CA PRO A 6 -2.34 -3.69 -6.97
C PRO A 6 -2.16 -2.19 -7.28
N GLU A 7 -0.95 -1.65 -7.37
CA GLU A 7 -0.75 -0.19 -7.39
C GLU A 7 -0.89 0.50 -8.77
N ILE A 8 -1.02 -0.23 -9.88
CA ILE A 8 -1.13 0.37 -11.24
C ILE A 8 -2.56 0.30 -11.81
N THR A 9 -3.44 -0.52 -11.25
CA THR A 9 -4.78 -0.77 -11.82
C THR A 9 -5.89 0.16 -11.31
N ALA A 10 -5.60 1.08 -10.38
CA ALA A 10 -6.64 1.81 -9.65
C ALA A 10 -7.22 3.06 -10.36
N LEU A 11 -6.71 3.43 -11.55
CA LEU A 11 -7.10 4.67 -12.25
C LEU A 11 -8.11 4.51 -13.41
N PHE A 12 -8.47 3.29 -13.85
CA PHE A 12 -9.31 3.11 -15.06
C PHE A 12 -10.43 2.07 -14.97
N LEU A 13 -11.27 2.13 -13.94
CA LEU A 13 -12.53 1.34 -13.92
C LEU A 13 -13.75 2.25 -13.73
N VAL A 14 -14.15 2.90 -14.82
CA VAL A 14 -15.50 3.45 -15.04
C VAL A 14 -16.13 2.70 -16.20
N ALA A 15 -17.05 1.78 -15.92
CA ALA A 15 -18.12 1.32 -16.82
C ALA A 15 -19.07 0.39 -16.00
N VAL A 16 -20.25 0.87 -15.61
CA VAL A 16 -21.54 0.66 -16.31
C VAL A 16 -21.89 -0.83 -16.44
N ARG A 17 -22.86 -1.28 -15.62
CA ARG A 17 -23.62 -2.52 -15.86
C ARG A 17 -24.84 -2.20 -16.75
N PRO A 18 -25.18 -3.04 -17.73
CA PRO A 18 -26.38 -2.86 -18.55
C PRO A 18 -27.64 -3.18 -17.75
N ALA A 19 -28.65 -2.33 -17.92
CA ALA A 19 -30.00 -2.57 -17.46
C ALA A 19 -30.63 -3.76 -18.21
N LYS A 20 -31.31 -4.65 -17.48
CA LYS A 20 -32.36 -5.51 -18.04
C LYS A 20 -33.66 -5.15 -17.36
N LEU A 21 -34.52 -4.51 -18.14
CA LEU A 21 -35.96 -4.41 -17.94
C LEU A 21 -36.57 -5.81 -17.82
N LYS A 22 -37.42 -6.00 -16.80
CA LYS A 22 -38.65 -6.78 -16.93
C LYS A 22 -39.73 -6.08 -16.12
N GLU A 23 -40.65 -5.47 -16.85
CA GLU A 23 -42.02 -5.20 -16.42
C GLU A 23 -42.73 -6.52 -16.13
N SER A 24 -43.56 -6.55 -15.08
CA SER A 24 -45.01 -6.62 -15.24
C SER A 24 -45.71 -6.77 -13.87
N ALA A 25 -46.47 -5.73 -13.54
CA ALA A 25 -47.81 -5.71 -12.94
C ALA A 25 -48.21 -6.78 -11.91
N SER A 26 -48.64 -6.34 -10.73
CA SER A 26 -50.08 -6.24 -10.38
C SER A 26 -50.28 -5.97 -8.88
N GLY A 27 -51.30 -5.18 -8.54
CA GLY A 27 -51.99 -5.31 -7.26
C GLY A 27 -52.03 -4.06 -6.37
N ASN A 28 -53.06 -3.25 -6.60
CA ASN A 28 -53.53 -2.13 -5.78
C ASN A 28 -53.79 -2.47 -4.29
N PHE A 29 -53.65 -1.46 -3.41
CA PHE A 29 -54.68 -0.93 -2.49
C PHE A 29 -54.08 -0.37 -1.17
N LEU A 30 -54.33 0.91 -0.93
CA LEU A 30 -54.39 1.59 0.39
C LEU A 30 -55.90 1.74 0.75
N PRO A 31 -56.31 2.27 1.93
CA PRO A 31 -55.84 2.18 3.33
C PRO A 31 -57.03 1.92 4.31
N LEU A 32 -56.91 2.34 5.61
CA LEU A 32 -57.94 2.51 6.69
C LEU A 32 -57.98 1.37 7.73
N ALA A 33 -58.17 1.53 9.05
CA ALA A 33 -58.53 2.65 9.95
C ALA A 33 -58.12 2.32 11.42
N MET A 34 -58.05 3.35 12.30
CA MET A 34 -58.06 3.18 13.77
C MET A 34 -59.48 2.83 14.30
N PRO A 35 -59.69 2.38 15.58
CA PRO A 35 -59.85 3.34 16.70
C PRO A 35 -59.51 2.85 18.14
N ASN A 36 -59.23 3.84 19.01
CA ASN A 36 -59.64 4.06 20.42
C ASN A 36 -59.72 2.90 21.46
N THR A 37 -59.07 3.07 22.64
CA THR A 37 -59.68 3.57 23.92
C THR A 37 -58.85 3.26 25.19
N ARG A 38 -58.62 4.32 25.97
CA ARG A 38 -58.59 4.52 27.45
C ARG A 38 -58.26 3.37 28.45
N ASN A 39 -57.27 3.69 29.29
CA ASN A 39 -57.13 3.51 30.75
C ASN A 39 -58.07 2.56 31.51
N VAL A 40 -57.46 1.63 32.27
CA VAL A 40 -57.97 1.15 33.56
C VAL A 40 -56.82 1.09 34.58
N GLN A 41 -56.97 1.84 35.68
CA GLN A 41 -56.14 1.77 36.88
C GLN A 41 -56.50 0.54 37.73
N SER A 42 -55.52 -0.07 38.40
CA SER A 42 -55.63 -0.39 39.83
C SER A 42 -54.29 -0.84 40.41
N GLU A 43 -53.93 -0.24 41.54
CA GLU A 43 -52.76 -0.57 42.33
C GLU A 43 -53.04 -1.77 43.27
N LYS A 44 -52.06 -2.68 43.30
CA LYS A 44 -51.66 -3.59 44.39
C LYS A 44 -52.71 -4.51 45.02
N MET A 45 -52.44 -5.82 44.90
CA MET A 45 -52.10 -6.62 46.09
C MET A 45 -51.33 -7.90 45.74
N ARG A 46 -50.21 -8.10 46.45
CA ARG A 46 -49.46 -9.36 46.52
C ARG A 46 -50.29 -10.42 47.25
N LYS A 47 -50.53 -11.57 46.62
CA LYS A 47 -50.76 -12.85 47.32
C LYS A 47 -49.81 -13.91 46.74
N LYS A 48 -48.84 -14.31 47.59
CA LYS A 48 -47.88 -15.39 47.37
C LYS A 48 -48.60 -16.73 47.25
N LYS A 49 -48.30 -17.49 46.20
CA LYS A 49 -48.42 -18.95 46.14
C LYS A 49 -47.01 -19.58 46.31
N PRO A 50 -46.93 -20.84 46.76
CA PRO A 50 -46.18 -21.21 47.96
C PRO A 50 -44.76 -21.75 47.70
N LYS A 51 -43.85 -21.53 48.66
CA LYS A 51 -42.63 -22.34 48.79
C LYS A 51 -43.05 -23.71 49.30
N PHE A 52 -42.74 -24.75 48.54
CA PHE A 52 -42.93 -26.13 48.94
C PHE A 52 -42.19 -26.37 50.27
N GLY A 53 -42.91 -26.80 51.34
CA GLY A 53 -42.32 -27.24 52.61
C GLY A 53 -42.74 -26.57 53.94
N ALA A 54 -43.79 -25.76 54.04
CA ALA A 54 -44.20 -25.14 55.33
C ALA A 54 -45.61 -25.55 55.81
N LEU A 55 -45.73 -25.91 57.10
CA LEU A 55 -46.98 -26.32 57.76
C LEU A 55 -47.84 -25.12 58.25
N PRO A 56 -49.20 -25.19 58.22
CA PRO A 56 -50.10 -24.07 58.55
C PRO A 56 -50.38 -23.92 60.07
N LYS A 57 -50.42 -22.68 60.57
CA LYS A 57 -50.75 -22.32 61.97
C LYS A 57 -52.10 -21.59 62.09
N ILE A 58 -53.18 -22.19 61.60
CA ILE A 58 -54.55 -21.75 61.92
C ILE A 58 -54.96 -22.47 63.21
N ASN A 59 -55.49 -21.71 64.20
CA ASN A 59 -55.96 -22.13 65.56
C ASN A 59 -55.07 -21.80 66.78
N MET A 60 -54.24 -20.76 66.76
CA MET A 60 -53.62 -20.25 67.99
C MET A 60 -54.35 -18.99 68.55
N PRO A 61 -54.76 -18.97 69.83
CA PRO A 61 -55.46 -17.84 70.45
C PRO A 61 -54.54 -16.63 70.73
N LYS A 62 -55.07 -15.41 70.57
CA LYS A 62 -54.37 -14.11 70.67
C LYS A 62 -54.43 -13.54 72.10
N ARG A 63 -53.31 -12.99 72.59
CA ARG A 63 -53.24 -12.19 73.84
C ARG A 63 -53.41 -10.69 73.57
N SER A 64 -54.04 -10.01 74.50
CA SER A 64 -54.36 -8.58 74.55
C SER A 64 -53.24 -7.77 75.23
N PHE A 65 -52.87 -6.65 74.59
CA PHE A 65 -51.94 -5.60 75.02
C PHE A 65 -50.42 -5.79 74.81
N ALA A 66 -49.80 -4.64 74.51
CA ALA A 66 -48.68 -4.46 73.59
C ALA A 66 -47.43 -3.87 74.27
N LYS A 67 -46.25 -4.04 73.64
CA LYS A 67 -45.14 -3.07 73.52
C LYS A 67 -44.00 -3.66 72.67
N PRO A 68 -43.14 -2.83 72.04
CA PRO A 68 -42.38 -3.20 70.84
C PRO A 68 -41.01 -3.80 71.19
N VAL A 69 -40.62 -4.93 70.59
CA VAL A 69 -39.23 -5.43 70.68
C VAL A 69 -38.77 -6.13 69.40
N ASN A 70 -37.58 -5.72 69.00
CA ASN A 70 -36.61 -6.27 68.05
C ASN A 70 -36.61 -7.79 67.87
N VAL A 71 -36.44 -8.27 66.63
CA VAL A 71 -35.73 -9.53 66.37
C VAL A 71 -34.84 -9.42 65.13
N ARG A 72 -33.57 -9.77 65.37
CA ARG A 72 -32.46 -9.97 64.42
C ARG A 72 -32.80 -10.92 63.27
N PRO A 73 -32.21 -10.73 62.07
CA PRO A 73 -32.19 -11.75 61.04
C PRO A 73 -31.31 -12.95 61.45
N PRO A 74 -31.75 -14.19 61.16
CA PRO A 74 -31.05 -15.42 61.48
C PRO A 74 -29.91 -15.71 60.48
N ARG A 75 -28.80 -16.25 61.02
CA ARG A 75 -27.60 -16.66 60.28
C ARG A 75 -27.88 -17.92 59.45
N SER A 76 -27.48 -17.91 58.18
CA SER A 76 -27.24 -19.12 57.38
C SER A 76 -25.97 -18.96 56.54
N ALA A 77 -25.15 -19.99 56.59
CA ALA A 77 -23.80 -20.09 56.08
C ALA A 77 -23.65 -19.71 54.61
N VAL A 78 -23.00 -18.58 54.35
CA VAL A 78 -21.76 -18.41 53.59
C VAL A 78 -21.24 -17.05 54.06
N ASN A 79 -19.96 -16.96 54.44
CA ASN A 79 -19.35 -15.69 54.82
C ASN A 79 -19.61 -14.68 53.70
N GLU A 80 -20.34 -13.59 54.00
CA GLU A 80 -20.17 -12.36 53.24
C GLU A 80 -18.69 -12.04 53.36
N ILE A 81 -17.96 -12.29 52.28
CA ILE A 81 -16.67 -11.66 52.05
C ILE A 81 -16.96 -10.18 52.29
N PRO A 82 -16.31 -9.51 53.25
CA PRO A 82 -16.50 -8.07 53.41
C PRO A 82 -16.32 -7.46 52.04
N GLU A 83 -17.31 -6.69 51.54
CA GLU A 83 -17.12 -5.87 50.36
C GLU A 83 -15.92 -4.97 50.64
N VAL A 84 -14.75 -5.43 50.20
CA VAL A 84 -13.51 -4.69 50.29
C VAL A 84 -13.74 -3.49 49.38
N ALA A 85 -14.00 -2.33 49.99
CA ALA A 85 -13.97 -1.07 49.26
C ALA A 85 -12.69 -1.07 48.41
N PRO A 86 -12.78 -0.81 47.08
CA PRO A 86 -11.64 -0.97 46.19
C PRO A 86 -10.48 -0.14 46.74
N LYS A 87 -9.35 -0.81 47.01
CA LYS A 87 -8.13 -0.16 47.49
C LYS A 87 -7.72 0.89 46.46
N LYS A 88 -7.89 2.18 46.79
CA LYS A 88 -7.38 3.27 45.97
C LYS A 88 -5.89 3.09 45.76
N CYS A 89 -5.45 3.08 44.50
CA CYS A 89 -4.05 2.83 44.15
C CYS A 89 -3.13 3.98 44.59
N TYR A 90 -3.64 5.20 44.57
CA TYR A 90 -2.96 6.43 44.97
C TYR A 90 -3.90 7.28 45.84
N SER A 91 -3.31 7.95 46.82
CA SER A 91 -4.04 8.81 47.75
C SER A 91 -4.19 10.24 47.23
N ASP A 92 -3.13 10.80 46.64
CA ASP A 92 -3.10 12.11 45.99
C ASP A 92 -2.06 12.14 44.85
N PHE A 93 -2.02 13.26 44.10
CA PHE A 93 -1.07 13.44 43.00
C PHE A 93 0.40 13.41 43.45
N LYS A 94 0.69 13.81 44.70
CA LYS A 94 2.06 13.79 45.24
C LYS A 94 2.54 12.35 45.50
N ASP A 95 1.66 11.49 46.02
CA ASP A 95 1.88 10.05 46.20
C ASP A 95 2.11 9.36 44.86
N LEU A 96 1.33 9.72 43.83
CA LEU A 96 1.53 9.26 42.45
C LEU A 96 2.93 9.63 41.92
N VAL A 97 3.30 10.92 41.96
CA VAL A 97 4.61 11.39 41.47
C VAL A 97 5.77 10.68 42.19
N LYS A 98 5.66 10.49 43.51
CA LYS A 98 6.69 9.81 44.32
C LYS A 98 6.85 8.34 43.90
N ARG A 99 5.75 7.61 43.71
CA ARG A 99 5.78 6.20 43.30
C ARG A 99 6.24 6.03 41.86
N MET A 100 5.89 6.96 40.97
CA MET A 100 6.30 6.91 39.56
C MET A 100 7.82 6.97 39.37
N LYS A 101 8.53 7.78 40.15
CA LYS A 101 10.00 7.87 40.10
C LYS A 101 10.71 6.56 40.47
N SER A 102 10.02 5.61 41.12
CA SER A 102 10.58 4.31 41.53
C SER A 102 10.24 3.14 40.60
N LEU A 103 9.45 3.36 39.54
CA LEU A 103 8.98 2.31 38.63
C LEU A 103 10.03 1.92 37.59
N LYS A 104 10.57 0.70 37.71
CA LYS A 104 11.50 0.10 36.72
C LYS A 104 10.85 -0.20 35.36
N SER A 105 9.53 -0.24 35.27
CA SER A 105 8.76 -0.53 34.05
C SER A 105 8.70 0.63 33.04
N LEU A 106 9.29 1.79 33.36
CA LEU A 106 9.28 3.00 32.53
C LEU A 106 10.52 3.15 31.63
N SER A 107 11.40 2.15 31.54
CA SER A 107 12.67 2.26 30.80
C SER A 107 12.52 2.64 29.32
N GLU A 108 11.38 2.35 28.70
CA GLU A 108 11.06 2.70 27.30
C GLU A 108 10.21 3.99 27.14
N TRP A 109 9.82 4.65 28.23
CA TRP A 109 8.91 5.80 28.23
C TRP A 109 9.64 7.08 28.68
N ILE A 110 9.39 8.19 27.99
CA ILE A 110 9.86 9.52 28.39
C ILE A 110 8.86 10.12 29.37
N LEU A 111 9.32 10.47 30.57
CA LEU A 111 8.50 11.05 31.63
C LEU A 111 8.75 12.56 31.72
N GLU A 112 7.70 13.35 31.53
CA GLU A 112 7.69 14.80 31.75
C GLU A 112 6.70 15.11 32.86
N ALA A 113 7.19 15.59 34.01
CA ALA A 113 6.35 15.96 35.15
C ALA A 113 6.27 17.48 35.27
N ALA A 114 5.06 18.02 35.19
CA ALA A 114 4.73 19.40 35.52
C ALA A 114 4.09 19.48 36.92
N ILE A 115 3.77 20.70 37.37
CA ILE A 115 3.19 20.94 38.70
C ILE A 115 1.76 20.36 38.80
N ASP A 116 1.04 20.36 37.68
CA ASP A 116 -0.39 20.06 37.53
C ASP A 116 -0.69 18.78 36.72
N ARG A 117 0.34 18.18 36.10
CA ARG A 117 0.17 16.97 35.26
C ARG A 117 1.46 16.18 35.07
N ILE A 118 1.29 14.90 34.77
CA ILE A 118 2.35 13.99 34.36
C ILE A 118 2.07 13.52 32.95
N VAL A 119 3.06 13.65 32.07
CA VAL A 119 2.99 13.20 30.68
C VAL A 119 4.00 12.07 30.48
N LEU A 120 3.50 10.90 30.10
CA LEU A 120 4.27 9.73 29.73
C LEU A 120 4.22 9.57 28.21
N THR A 121 5.36 9.66 27.55
CA THR A 121 5.47 9.64 26.08
C THR A 121 6.32 8.48 25.59
N LYS A 122 5.75 7.62 24.74
CA LYS A 122 6.50 6.58 24.01
C LYS A 122 6.73 7.04 22.58
N LYS A 123 7.99 7.26 22.17
CA LYS A 123 8.35 7.69 20.81
C LYS A 123 8.60 6.46 19.91
N SER A 124 8.31 6.60 18.61
CA SER A 124 8.65 5.61 17.58
C SER A 124 9.77 6.17 16.70
N SER A 125 10.72 5.34 16.28
CA SER A 125 11.81 5.77 15.39
C SER A 125 11.36 6.14 13.96
N LEU A 126 10.07 5.94 13.65
CA LEU A 126 9.50 6.15 12.31
C LEU A 126 8.73 7.48 12.16
N LEU A 127 8.44 8.21 13.25
CA LEU A 127 7.56 9.39 13.24
C LEU A 127 8.02 10.45 14.26
N VAL A 128 7.76 11.74 13.98
CA VAL A 128 8.07 12.88 14.88
C VAL A 128 7.08 12.98 16.06
N LEU A 129 5.86 12.48 15.89
CA LEU A 129 4.80 12.49 16.92
C LEU A 129 4.92 11.32 17.91
N PRO A 130 4.50 11.50 19.19
CA PRO A 130 4.37 10.40 20.16
C PRO A 130 3.56 9.22 19.60
N LYS A 131 4.08 8.01 19.71
CA LYS A 131 3.34 6.78 19.37
C LYS A 131 2.16 6.61 20.33
N ILE A 132 2.43 6.81 21.61
CA ILE A 132 1.45 6.80 22.69
C ILE A 132 1.83 7.90 23.67
N GLN A 133 0.85 8.65 24.12
CA GLN A 133 1.00 9.64 25.17
C GLN A 133 -0.10 9.42 26.22
N LEU A 134 0.31 9.20 27.46
CA LEU A 134 -0.58 9.10 28.63
C LEU A 134 -0.41 10.36 29.45
N THR A 135 -1.48 11.12 29.62
CA THR A 135 -1.49 12.34 30.44
C THR A 135 -2.34 12.08 31.68
N ILE A 136 -1.77 12.30 32.85
CA ILE A 136 -2.46 12.21 34.15
C ILE A 136 -2.46 13.59 34.77
N ASP A 137 -3.63 14.10 35.13
CA ASP A 137 -3.80 15.40 35.79
C ASP A 137 -3.75 15.28 37.33
N ASP A 138 -3.79 16.43 38.00
CA ASP A 138 -3.80 16.57 39.45
C ASP A 138 -5.07 15.99 40.12
N SER A 139 -6.15 15.80 39.35
CA SER A 139 -7.37 15.12 39.78
C SER A 139 -7.25 13.59 39.79
N LEU A 140 -6.08 13.05 39.41
CA LEU A 140 -5.82 11.63 39.16
C LEU A 140 -6.65 11.08 37.98
N GLY A 141 -7.21 11.97 37.16
CA GLY A 141 -7.81 11.65 35.88
C GLY A 141 -6.73 11.35 34.86
N PHE A 142 -7.00 10.44 33.94
CA PHE A 142 -6.06 10.15 32.86
C PHE A 142 -6.72 10.19 31.48
N SER A 143 -5.96 10.68 30.52
CA SER A 143 -6.27 10.63 29.10
C SER A 143 -5.16 9.88 28.38
N VAL A 144 -5.56 8.95 27.51
CA VAL A 144 -4.65 8.22 26.63
C VAL A 144 -4.84 8.76 25.24
N SER A 145 -3.76 9.26 24.64
CA SER A 145 -3.72 9.58 23.22
C SER A 145 -2.75 8.66 22.48
N VAL A 146 -3.15 8.27 21.28
CA VAL A 146 -2.40 7.37 20.41
C VAL A 146 -2.22 8.09 19.09
N PHE A 147 -0.98 8.42 18.72
CA PHE A 147 -0.68 9.29 17.57
C PHE A 147 -1.51 10.59 17.53
N GLY A 148 -1.85 11.16 18.70
CA GLY A 148 -2.65 12.38 18.82
C GLY A 148 -4.17 12.17 18.93
N TRP A 149 -4.67 10.93 18.83
CA TRP A 149 -6.10 10.61 18.96
C TRP A 149 -6.42 10.16 20.37
N PHE A 150 -7.40 10.79 21.02
CA PHE A 150 -7.86 10.37 22.34
C PHE A 150 -8.66 9.08 22.27
N LEU A 151 -8.49 8.24 23.27
CA LEU A 151 -9.26 7.02 23.43
C LEU A 151 -10.75 7.36 23.68
N PRO A 152 -11.70 6.75 22.93
CA PRO A 152 -13.13 7.02 23.08
C PRO A 152 -13.65 6.76 24.50
N ASP A 153 -14.63 7.54 24.94
CA ASP A 153 -15.22 7.49 26.29
C ASP A 153 -15.78 6.11 26.66
N ASP A 154 -16.25 5.36 25.68
CA ASP A 154 -16.81 4.01 25.79
C ASP A 154 -15.76 2.89 25.69
N HIS A 155 -14.48 3.23 25.54
CA HIS A 155 -13.42 2.23 25.46
C HIS A 155 -13.33 1.42 26.77
N ALA A 156 -13.12 0.10 26.66
CA ALA A 156 -13.08 -0.83 27.81
C ALA A 156 -12.17 -0.35 28.95
N ILE A 157 -10.99 0.19 28.63
CA ILE A 157 -10.07 0.79 29.62
C ILE A 157 -10.74 1.92 30.40
N HIS A 158 -11.48 2.82 29.75
CA HIS A 158 -12.15 3.93 30.42
C HIS A 158 -13.37 3.48 31.23
N LEU A 159 -14.14 2.52 30.72
CA LEU A 159 -15.28 1.95 31.45
C LEU A 159 -14.85 1.19 32.71
N GLU A 160 -13.78 0.39 32.62
CA GLU A 160 -13.28 -0.41 33.75
C GLU A 160 -12.59 0.44 34.82
N THR A 161 -11.91 1.52 34.43
CA THR A 161 -11.09 2.34 35.35
C THR A 161 -11.75 3.67 35.73
N LEU A 162 -12.91 3.98 35.15
CA LEU A 162 -13.62 5.26 35.31
C LEU A 162 -12.71 6.47 35.06
N ARG A 163 -11.79 6.35 34.09
CA ARG A 163 -10.78 7.37 33.73
C ARG A 163 -9.90 7.84 34.88
N SER A 164 -9.77 7.06 35.95
CA SER A 164 -8.96 7.44 37.11
C SER A 164 -7.89 6.42 37.44
N VAL A 165 -6.67 6.91 37.67
CA VAL A 165 -5.57 6.07 38.18
C VAL A 165 -5.77 5.67 39.64
N MET A 166 -6.82 6.16 40.32
CA MET A 166 -7.22 5.60 41.62
C MET A 166 -7.66 4.14 41.51
N ASN A 167 -8.19 3.74 40.35
CA ASN A 167 -8.78 2.42 40.13
C ASN A 167 -7.82 1.44 39.41
N ILE A 168 -6.65 1.91 38.99
CA ILE A 168 -5.63 1.11 38.30
C ILE A 168 -4.23 1.64 38.59
N THR A 169 -3.26 0.75 38.82
CA THR A 169 -1.86 1.18 38.94
C THR A 169 -1.32 1.64 37.58
N VAL A 170 -0.47 2.67 37.55
CA VAL A 170 0.14 3.16 36.30
C VAL A 170 0.87 2.05 35.54
N SER A 171 1.53 1.12 36.25
CA SER A 171 2.20 -0.04 35.63
C SER A 171 1.23 -0.98 34.91
N GLU A 172 0.05 -1.21 35.47
CA GLU A 172 -0.97 -2.08 34.87
C GLU A 172 -1.67 -1.37 33.70
N LEU A 173 -1.92 -0.06 33.86
CA LEU A 173 -2.46 0.77 32.79
C LEU A 173 -1.52 0.79 31.57
N ILE A 174 -0.21 0.96 31.78
CA ILE A 174 0.79 0.91 30.70
C ILE A 174 0.79 -0.46 30.02
N LYS A 175 0.76 -1.57 30.77
CA LYS A 175 0.70 -2.92 30.18
C LYS A 175 -0.53 -3.11 29.30
N ARG A 176 -1.70 -2.66 29.76
CA ARG A 176 -2.94 -2.74 28.99
C ARG A 176 -2.88 -1.90 27.72
N ILE A 177 -2.31 -0.69 27.81
CA ILE A 177 -2.11 0.20 26.67
C ILE A 177 -1.09 -0.40 25.67
N ASP A 178 -0.01 -1.03 26.14
CA ASP A 178 1.00 -1.64 25.26
C ASP A 178 0.46 -2.87 24.50
N VAL A 179 -0.58 -3.53 25.01
CA VAL A 179 -1.28 -4.65 24.33
C VAL A 179 -2.33 -4.16 23.33
N LEU A 180 -2.69 -2.87 23.35
CA LEU A 180 -3.57 -2.30 22.32
C LEU A 180 -2.84 -2.36 20.97
N LEU A 181 -3.19 -3.36 20.17
CA LEU A 181 -2.85 -3.42 18.77
C LEU A 181 -3.63 -2.33 18.06
N ILE A 182 -2.96 -1.20 17.86
CA ILE A 182 -3.45 -0.19 16.93
C ILE A 182 -3.27 -0.79 15.54
N CYS A 183 -4.38 -0.97 14.81
CA CYS A 183 -4.35 -1.13 13.36
C CYS A 183 -3.77 0.15 12.76
N LEU A 184 -2.45 0.24 12.76
CA LEU A 184 -1.70 1.32 12.16
C LEU A 184 -1.59 1.05 10.68
N ASP A 185 -2.26 1.87 9.89
CA ASP A 185 -1.59 2.41 8.71
C ASP A 185 -1.72 3.94 8.65
N ARG A 186 -0.63 4.56 9.11
CA ARG A 186 0.00 5.86 8.82
C ARG A 186 -0.89 7.06 8.40
N ASN A 187 -0.99 7.99 9.36
CA ASN A 187 -1.47 9.38 9.37
C ASN A 187 -1.45 10.20 8.05
N ILE A 188 -2.58 10.88 7.79
CA ILE A 188 -2.76 12.35 7.69
C ILE A 188 -4.26 12.63 7.50
N GLY A 189 -4.91 13.34 8.43
CA GLY A 189 -6.26 13.92 8.28
C GLY A 189 -7.43 12.94 8.22
N GLU A 190 -8.54 13.30 8.86
CA GLU A 190 -9.82 12.55 8.90
C GLU A 190 -10.32 12.03 7.53
N HIS A 191 -9.86 12.63 6.43
CA HIS A 191 -10.14 12.21 5.05
C HIS A 191 -9.37 10.96 4.58
N ARG A 192 -8.20 10.61 5.12
CA ARG A 192 -7.38 9.50 4.58
C ARG A 192 -7.75 8.12 5.12
N THR A 193 -8.23 7.99 6.36
CA THR A 193 -8.65 6.69 6.94
C THR A 193 -9.83 6.09 6.17
N VAL A 194 -10.79 6.92 5.77
CA VAL A 194 -11.94 6.51 4.95
C VAL A 194 -11.51 6.12 3.54
N LYS A 195 -10.58 6.89 2.94
CA LYS A 195 -9.99 6.60 1.62
C LYS A 195 -9.19 5.30 1.64
N PHE A 196 -8.47 5.01 2.72
CA PHE A 196 -7.69 3.79 2.91
C PHE A 196 -8.56 2.53 3.00
N CYS A 197 -9.61 2.52 3.83
CA CYS A 197 -10.53 1.38 3.94
C CYS A 197 -11.26 1.06 2.62
N TRP A 198 -11.63 2.08 1.84
CA TRP A 198 -12.22 1.87 0.51
C TRP A 198 -11.20 1.34 -0.51
N ASN A 199 -9.97 1.85 -0.49
CA ASN A 199 -8.91 1.42 -1.41
C ASN A 199 -8.45 -0.03 -1.18
N MET A 200 -8.65 -0.58 0.02
CA MET A 200 -8.38 -1.99 0.31
C MET A 200 -9.44 -2.93 -0.29
N SER A 201 -10.72 -2.62 -0.09
CA SER A 201 -11.85 -3.30 -0.77
C SER A 201 -13.18 -2.60 -0.48
N PRO A 202 -13.98 -2.27 -1.51
CA PRO A 202 -15.35 -1.77 -1.32
C PRO A 202 -16.24 -2.70 -0.49
N ALA A 203 -16.00 -4.02 -0.57
CA ALA A 203 -16.75 -5.01 0.20
C ALA A 203 -16.41 -4.95 1.69
N CYS A 204 -15.12 -4.86 2.03
CA CYS A 204 -14.68 -4.74 3.43
C CYS A 204 -15.17 -3.42 4.05
N TYR A 205 -15.10 -2.32 3.29
CA TYR A 205 -15.63 -1.03 3.71
C TYR A 205 -17.12 -1.11 4.04
N GLU A 206 -17.90 -1.78 3.19
CA GLU A 206 -19.35 -1.90 3.39
C GLU A 206 -19.70 -2.79 4.59
N GLU A 207 -18.96 -3.88 4.83
CA GLU A 207 -19.14 -4.72 6.01
C GLU A 207 -18.81 -3.95 7.30
N LEU A 208 -17.70 -3.21 7.34
CA LEU A 208 -17.35 -2.36 8.49
C LEU A 208 -18.41 -1.28 8.74
N ARG A 209 -18.91 -0.65 7.67
CA ARG A 209 -19.96 0.35 7.76
C ARG A 209 -21.28 -0.23 8.28
N LYS A 210 -21.68 -1.41 7.80
CA LYS A 210 -22.91 -2.11 8.24
C LYS A 210 -22.81 -2.64 9.66
N SER A 211 -21.61 -3.05 10.09
CA SER A 211 -21.37 -3.55 11.44
C SER A 211 -21.53 -2.47 12.52
N ASN A 212 -21.60 -1.19 12.13
CA ASN A 212 -21.63 -0.02 13.03
C ASN A 212 -20.47 0.04 14.04
N ILE A 213 -19.41 -0.76 13.84
CA ILE A 213 -18.18 -0.69 14.62
C ILE A 213 -17.49 0.66 14.38
N LEU A 214 -17.63 1.21 13.16
CA LEU A 214 -17.12 2.50 12.76
C LEU A 214 -18.23 3.32 12.09
N VAL A 215 -18.32 4.61 12.44
CA VAL A 215 -19.20 5.57 11.75
C VAL A 215 -18.53 5.99 10.45
N LEU A 216 -18.94 5.36 9.34
CA LEU A 216 -18.32 5.56 8.03
C LEU A 216 -19.29 6.23 7.03
N PRO A 217 -18.82 7.18 6.20
CA PRO A 217 -19.65 7.86 5.22
C PRO A 217 -20.16 6.90 4.14
N SER A 218 -21.18 7.34 3.41
CA SER A 218 -21.75 6.54 2.33
C SER A 218 -20.79 6.36 1.17
N GLN A 219 -20.94 5.25 0.42
CA GLN A 219 -20.17 5.04 -0.81
C GLN A 219 -20.37 6.17 -1.82
N ARG A 220 -21.55 6.81 -1.82
CA ARG A 220 -21.84 7.96 -2.67
C ARG A 220 -20.96 9.15 -2.28
N THR A 221 -21.02 9.53 -1.01
CA THR A 221 -20.20 10.59 -0.44
C THR A 221 -18.71 10.35 -0.73
N LEU A 222 -18.24 9.12 -0.60
CA LEU A 222 -16.86 8.76 -0.94
C LEU A 222 -16.49 8.97 -2.40
N LYS A 223 -17.39 8.60 -3.33
CA LYS A 223 -17.17 8.83 -4.77
C LYS A 223 -17.13 10.32 -5.07
N ASP A 224 -17.99 11.11 -4.44
CA ASP A 224 -18.02 12.56 -4.62
C ASP A 224 -16.68 13.18 -4.15
N TYR A 225 -16.16 12.77 -2.98
CA TYR A 225 -14.84 13.20 -2.52
C TYR A 225 -13.69 12.72 -3.41
N ARG A 226 -13.75 11.48 -3.92
CA ARG A 226 -12.70 10.95 -4.82
C ARG A 226 -12.62 11.74 -6.12
N ASN A 227 -13.78 12.11 -6.67
CA ASN A 227 -13.90 12.80 -7.94
C ASN A 227 -13.81 14.33 -7.79
N CYS A 228 -13.39 14.82 -6.63
CA CYS A 228 -13.18 16.25 -6.37
C CYS A 228 -12.10 16.83 -7.30
N ILE A 229 -11.04 16.06 -7.56
CA ILE A 229 -10.04 16.35 -8.59
C ILE A 229 -10.42 15.52 -9.81
N ARG A 230 -10.66 16.18 -10.94
CA ARG A 230 -11.01 15.51 -12.19
C ARG A 230 -9.75 15.28 -13.00
N PRO A 231 -9.31 14.02 -13.19
CA PRO A 231 -8.15 13.76 -14.01
C PRO A 231 -8.45 14.16 -15.46
N LYS A 232 -7.58 14.99 -16.03
CA LYS A 232 -7.53 15.36 -17.44
C LYS A 232 -6.24 14.86 -18.07
N ALA A 233 -6.23 14.64 -19.37
CA ALA A 233 -4.97 14.35 -20.04
C ALA A 233 -4.04 15.57 -19.96
N GLY A 234 -2.74 15.33 -19.95
CA GLY A 234 -1.75 16.36 -19.75
C GLY A 234 -1.24 16.50 -18.32
N ILE A 235 -0.40 17.53 -18.14
CA ILE A 235 0.13 17.93 -16.85
C ILE A 235 -0.90 18.85 -16.18
N GLN A 236 -1.44 18.41 -15.04
CA GLN A 236 -2.45 19.13 -14.28
C GLN A 236 -1.81 20.01 -13.21
N GLU A 237 -2.30 21.23 -13.05
CA GLU A 237 -1.80 22.18 -12.05
C GLU A 237 -2.02 21.67 -10.62
N GLU A 238 -3.16 21.04 -10.36
CA GLU A 238 -3.50 20.48 -9.03
C GLU A 238 -2.51 19.39 -8.60
N VAL A 239 -1.99 18.62 -9.57
CA VAL A 239 -0.94 17.61 -9.34
C VAL A 239 0.39 18.29 -8.97
N LEU A 240 0.72 19.41 -9.62
CA LEU A 240 1.95 20.15 -9.34
C LEU A 240 1.91 20.83 -7.97
N GLU A 241 0.75 21.37 -7.59
CA GLU A 241 0.55 21.92 -6.25
C GLU A 241 0.77 20.86 -5.17
N GLU A 242 0.20 19.65 -5.32
CA GLU A 242 0.41 18.56 -4.38
C GLU A 242 1.88 18.12 -4.34
N LEU A 243 2.53 18.02 -5.50
CA LEU A 243 3.97 17.73 -5.58
C LEU A 243 4.79 18.78 -4.84
N ASN A 244 4.51 20.07 -5.03
CA ASN A 244 5.20 21.17 -4.36
C ASN A 244 5.05 21.09 -2.84
N VAL A 245 3.85 20.81 -2.34
CA VAL A 245 3.62 20.62 -0.90
C VAL A 245 4.50 19.50 -0.34
N ILE A 246 4.66 18.40 -1.08
CA ILE A 246 5.52 17.27 -0.67
C ILE A 246 7.00 17.65 -0.71
N THR A 247 7.45 18.31 -1.77
CA THR A 247 8.86 18.60 -2.05
C THR A 247 9.39 19.83 -1.33
N ASN A 248 8.52 20.67 -0.76
CA ASN A 248 8.92 21.83 0.06
C ASN A 248 9.83 21.44 1.22
N SER A 249 9.66 20.24 1.78
CA SER A 249 10.48 19.72 2.86
C SER A 249 11.82 19.13 2.42
N TYR A 250 12.04 18.95 1.12
CA TYR A 250 13.20 18.23 0.60
C TYR A 250 14.43 19.13 0.51
N PHE A 251 15.59 18.58 0.83
CA PHE A 251 16.89 19.25 0.69
C PHE A 251 17.88 18.39 -0.09
N ASP A 252 18.73 19.06 -0.87
CA ASP A 252 19.85 18.48 -1.63
C ASP A 252 19.50 17.16 -2.34
N MET A 253 20.07 16.05 -1.85
CA MET A 253 19.95 14.73 -2.46
C MET A 253 18.51 14.20 -2.55
N GLN A 254 17.61 14.70 -1.69
CA GLN A 254 16.21 14.29 -1.68
C GLN A 254 15.44 14.81 -2.91
N ARG A 255 15.97 15.81 -3.60
CA ARG A 255 15.39 16.38 -4.81
C ARG A 255 15.69 15.57 -6.06
N TYR A 256 16.66 14.65 -6.03
CA TYR A 256 16.95 13.82 -7.19
C TYR A 256 15.86 12.77 -7.43
N ILE A 257 15.39 12.74 -8.67
CA ILE A 257 14.33 11.84 -9.13
C ILE A 257 14.72 11.10 -10.41
N LEU A 258 14.05 9.96 -10.59
CA LEU A 258 13.99 9.20 -11.82
C LEU A 258 12.64 9.48 -12.49
N LEU A 259 12.69 9.86 -13.77
CA LEU A 259 11.50 9.98 -14.61
C LEU A 259 11.26 8.66 -15.35
N LEU A 260 10.07 8.09 -15.19
CA LEU A 260 9.67 6.85 -15.84
C LEU A 260 8.58 7.20 -16.84
N PHE A 261 8.61 6.58 -18.00
CA PHE A 261 7.48 6.65 -18.92
C PHE A 261 7.23 5.32 -19.60
N ASP A 262 5.95 4.99 -19.75
CA ASP A 262 5.50 3.77 -20.39
C ASP A 262 4.12 3.98 -21.03
N GLU A 263 3.86 3.25 -22.11
CA GLU A 263 2.60 3.31 -22.85
C GLU A 263 1.79 2.05 -22.58
N MET A 264 0.56 2.22 -22.07
CA MET A 264 -0.33 1.12 -21.76
C MET A 264 -1.51 1.05 -22.72
N LYS A 265 -1.82 -0.16 -23.20
CA LYS A 265 -3.01 -0.39 -24.01
C LYS A 265 -4.28 -0.25 -23.18
N ILE A 266 -5.20 0.58 -23.64
CA ILE A 266 -6.51 0.80 -23.01
C ILE A 266 -7.63 0.27 -23.92
N LEU A 267 -8.84 0.14 -23.37
CA LEU A 267 -10.00 -0.19 -24.18
C LEU A 267 -10.41 1.06 -24.99
N SER A 268 -10.26 0.99 -26.31
CA SER A 268 -10.73 2.05 -27.22
C SER A 268 -12.25 2.11 -27.21
N ASN A 269 -12.79 3.15 -26.55
CA ASN A 269 -14.21 3.42 -26.54
C ASN A 269 -14.46 4.89 -26.19
N LEU A 270 -15.63 5.40 -26.60
CA LEU A 270 -16.09 6.72 -26.20
C LEU A 270 -16.97 6.61 -24.96
N VAL A 271 -16.70 7.46 -23.97
CA VAL A 271 -17.42 7.49 -22.71
C VAL A 271 -17.96 8.90 -22.50
N PHE A 272 -19.28 9.02 -22.49
CA PHE A 272 -19.95 10.28 -22.16
C PHE A 272 -19.94 10.49 -20.64
N ASP A 273 -19.20 11.49 -20.19
CA ASP A 273 -19.23 11.91 -18.79
C ASP A 273 -20.42 12.83 -18.56
N LYS A 274 -21.41 12.33 -17.82
CA LYS A 274 -22.64 13.06 -17.50
C LYS A 274 -22.41 14.31 -16.66
N VAL A 275 -21.27 14.40 -15.97
CA VAL A 275 -20.99 15.49 -15.03
C VAL A 275 -20.30 16.66 -15.73
N SER A 276 -19.35 16.40 -16.63
CA SER A 276 -18.74 17.42 -17.49
C SER A 276 -19.61 17.76 -18.71
N GLY A 277 -20.41 16.78 -19.18
CA GLY A 277 -21.08 16.87 -20.47
C GLY A 277 -20.15 16.58 -21.66
N GLU A 278 -18.93 16.12 -21.39
CA GLU A 278 -17.90 15.88 -22.40
C GLU A 278 -17.88 14.41 -22.85
N LEU A 279 -17.50 14.22 -24.11
CA LEU A 279 -17.29 12.89 -24.68
C LEU A 279 -15.80 12.55 -24.63
N ASN A 280 -15.44 11.65 -23.71
CA ASN A 280 -14.05 11.24 -23.49
C ASN A 280 -13.69 10.03 -24.36
N GLY A 281 -12.40 9.87 -24.67
CA GLY A 281 -11.86 8.71 -25.40
C GLY A 281 -11.20 9.03 -26.74
N PHE A 282 -11.12 10.31 -27.10
CA PHE A 282 -10.33 10.78 -28.23
C PHE A 282 -8.84 10.86 -27.90
N LEU A 283 -8.02 11.05 -28.92
CA LEU A 283 -6.60 11.38 -28.77
C LEU A 283 -6.45 12.72 -28.05
N ASP A 284 -5.56 12.75 -27.07
CA ASP A 284 -5.32 13.94 -26.27
C ASP A 284 -3.90 13.94 -25.69
N LEU A 285 -3.04 14.81 -26.25
CA LEU A 285 -1.69 15.09 -25.76
C LEU A 285 -1.66 16.25 -24.75
N GLY A 286 -2.82 16.60 -24.18
CA GLY A 286 -2.97 17.53 -23.05
C GLY A 286 -3.16 18.98 -23.47
N ASP A 287 -2.24 19.52 -24.28
CA ASP A 287 -2.31 20.91 -24.72
C ASP A 287 -3.03 21.01 -26.09
N PRO A 288 -4.11 21.81 -26.21
CA PRO A 288 -4.83 22.02 -27.47
C PRO A 288 -3.95 22.47 -28.64
N ASP A 289 -2.94 23.31 -28.38
CA ASP A 289 -2.06 23.83 -29.43
C ASP A 289 -1.09 22.73 -29.92
N ILE A 290 -0.61 21.91 -28.98
CA ILE A 290 0.19 20.71 -29.29
C ILE A 290 -0.68 19.70 -30.07
N ASN A 291 -1.91 19.49 -29.63
CA ASN A 291 -2.86 18.61 -30.31
C ASN A 291 -3.10 19.06 -31.76
N PHE A 292 -3.34 20.35 -32.00
CA PHE A 292 -3.56 20.90 -33.33
C PHE A 292 -2.33 20.81 -34.23
N GLY A 293 -1.14 21.06 -33.68
CA GLY A 293 0.12 21.05 -34.45
C GLY A 293 0.65 19.65 -34.77
N ILE A 294 0.26 18.63 -34.00
CA ILE A 294 0.88 17.29 -34.05
C ILE A 294 -0.10 16.20 -34.47
N LEU A 295 -1.37 16.29 -34.10
CA LEU A 295 -2.35 15.26 -34.43
C LEU A 295 -2.96 15.54 -35.80
N GLU A 296 -2.77 14.62 -36.75
CA GLU A 296 -3.40 14.72 -38.08
C GLU A 296 -4.94 14.68 -38.00
N LYS A 297 -5.50 13.99 -36.97
CA LYS A 297 -6.94 13.85 -36.72
C LYS A 297 -7.22 13.78 -35.22
N ALA A 298 -7.70 14.87 -34.64
CA ALA A 298 -8.09 14.93 -33.23
C ALA A 298 -9.24 13.95 -32.89
N ASP A 299 -10.16 13.71 -33.83
CA ASP A 299 -11.34 12.85 -33.63
C ASP A 299 -11.04 11.34 -33.60
N LYS A 300 -9.76 10.95 -33.64
CA LYS A 300 -9.38 9.54 -33.58
C LYS A 300 -9.53 9.03 -32.15
N ILE A 301 -10.03 7.80 -32.02
CA ILE A 301 -10.22 7.16 -30.71
C ILE A 301 -8.87 6.70 -30.16
N ALA A 302 -8.59 7.04 -28.90
CA ALA A 302 -7.41 6.58 -28.20
C ALA A 302 -7.43 5.05 -28.00
N SER A 303 -6.26 4.43 -28.16
CA SER A 303 -6.07 2.99 -27.91
C SER A 303 -5.01 2.70 -26.87
N HIS A 304 -4.21 3.70 -26.54
CA HIS A 304 -3.14 3.64 -25.58
C HIS A 304 -3.20 4.86 -24.66
N ALA A 305 -2.53 4.76 -23.53
CA ALA A 305 -2.30 5.87 -22.61
C ALA A 305 -0.81 5.91 -22.28
N MET A 306 -0.14 7.01 -22.63
CA MET A 306 1.23 7.27 -22.23
C MET A 306 1.23 7.89 -20.84
N VAL A 307 2.02 7.36 -19.90
CA VAL A 307 2.07 7.87 -18.53
C VAL A 307 3.49 8.28 -18.18
N PHE A 308 3.65 9.47 -17.61
CA PHE A 308 4.88 9.89 -16.94
C PHE A 308 4.75 9.69 -15.44
N TYR A 309 5.72 9.00 -14.86
CA TYR A 309 5.74 8.60 -13.48
C TYR A 309 7.06 9.02 -12.83
N ILE A 310 6.99 9.55 -11.61
CA ILE A 310 8.14 10.07 -10.88
C ILE A 310 8.47 9.13 -9.74
N ARG A 311 9.76 8.82 -9.61
CA ARG A 311 10.29 8.07 -8.48
C ARG A 311 11.44 8.84 -7.83
N GLY A 312 11.34 9.11 -6.53
CA GLY A 312 12.46 9.62 -5.74
C GLY A 312 13.60 8.62 -5.65
N LEU A 313 14.84 9.10 -5.79
CA LEU A 313 16.04 8.25 -5.61
C LEU A 313 16.37 8.06 -4.13
N CYS A 314 16.41 9.16 -3.39
CA CYS A 314 16.71 9.18 -1.96
C CYS A 314 15.47 9.35 -1.08
N THR A 315 14.27 9.32 -1.68
CA THR A 315 13.00 9.50 -0.99
C THR A 315 12.01 8.39 -1.36
N GLU A 316 10.94 8.26 -0.58
CA GLU A 316 9.84 7.36 -0.91
C GLU A 316 8.87 7.94 -1.95
N LEU A 317 9.18 9.11 -2.53
CA LEU A 317 8.32 9.78 -3.51
C LEU A 317 7.97 8.84 -4.67
N LYS A 318 6.67 8.72 -4.93
CA LYS A 318 6.04 7.96 -5.99
C LYS A 318 4.85 8.76 -6.45
N PHE A 319 4.86 9.22 -7.70
CA PHE A 319 3.80 10.12 -8.16
C PHE A 319 3.57 9.95 -9.66
N SER A 320 2.31 9.92 -10.08
CA SER A 320 1.95 9.96 -11.51
C SER A 320 1.87 11.42 -11.93
N LEU A 321 2.81 11.88 -12.76
CA LEU A 321 2.89 13.28 -13.16
C LEU A 321 1.75 13.65 -14.13
N ALA A 322 1.62 12.86 -15.19
CA ALA A 322 0.71 13.13 -16.28
C ALA A 322 0.39 11.85 -17.03
N TYR A 323 -0.77 11.84 -17.68
CA TYR A 323 -1.09 10.84 -18.70
C TYR A 323 -1.56 11.52 -19.97
N PHE A 324 -1.35 10.87 -21.10
CA PHE A 324 -1.74 11.35 -22.42
C PHE A 324 -2.46 10.23 -23.15
N ALA A 325 -3.59 10.55 -23.80
CA ALA A 325 -4.37 9.58 -24.56
C ALA A 325 -3.81 9.49 -25.98
N THR A 326 -3.32 8.32 -26.35
CA THR A 326 -2.56 8.09 -27.58
C THR A 326 -3.13 6.91 -28.37
N ASP A 327 -2.66 6.70 -29.60
CA ASP A 327 -2.92 5.51 -30.40
C ASP A 327 -1.65 4.76 -30.81
N GLY A 328 -0.59 4.92 -29.99
CA GLY A 328 0.77 4.51 -30.29
C GLY A 328 1.65 5.74 -30.46
N ILE A 329 2.37 6.11 -29.41
CA ILE A 329 3.15 7.35 -29.41
C ILE A 329 4.35 7.27 -30.37
N THR A 330 4.51 8.29 -31.21
CA THR A 330 5.70 8.43 -32.05
C THR A 330 6.85 9.10 -31.28
N SER A 331 8.09 8.89 -31.74
CA SER A 331 9.25 9.52 -31.10
C SER A 331 9.17 11.05 -31.15
N TYR A 332 8.66 11.62 -32.24
CA TYR A 332 8.48 13.07 -32.43
C TYR A 332 7.42 13.66 -31.49
N GLN A 333 6.37 12.92 -31.16
CA GLN A 333 5.38 13.29 -30.14
C GLN A 333 5.96 13.19 -28.73
N LEU A 334 6.74 12.13 -28.46
CA LEU A 334 7.32 11.89 -27.15
C LEU A 334 8.37 12.95 -26.75
N MET A 335 9.16 13.44 -27.71
CA MET A 335 10.21 14.42 -27.46
C MET A 335 9.73 15.69 -26.73
N PRO A 336 8.75 16.45 -27.25
CA PRO A 336 8.25 17.65 -26.58
C PRO A 336 7.58 17.31 -25.25
N LEU A 337 6.79 16.23 -25.16
CA LEU A 337 6.13 15.83 -23.92
C LEU A 337 7.13 15.48 -22.81
N PHE A 338 8.22 14.80 -23.17
CA PHE A 338 9.31 14.49 -22.25
C PHE A 338 9.96 15.77 -21.71
N TRP A 339 10.33 16.71 -22.58
CA TRP A 339 10.96 17.95 -22.12
C TRP A 339 10.00 18.86 -21.37
N GLN A 340 8.71 18.87 -21.73
CA GLN A 340 7.68 19.56 -20.95
C GLN A 340 7.60 18.99 -19.52
N ALA A 341 7.59 17.67 -19.37
CA ALA A 341 7.63 17.01 -18.07
C ALA A 341 8.90 17.36 -17.27
N VAL A 342 10.08 17.31 -17.90
CA VAL A 342 11.36 17.68 -17.26
C VAL A 342 11.33 19.16 -16.84
N GLY A 343 10.84 20.05 -17.69
CA GLY A 343 10.79 21.49 -17.43
C GLY A 343 9.92 21.82 -16.22
N VAL A 344 8.72 21.22 -16.15
CA VAL A 344 7.84 21.40 -15.00
C VAL A 344 8.47 20.86 -13.70
N LEU A 345 9.14 19.71 -13.77
CA LEU A 345 9.80 19.12 -12.58
C LEU A 345 10.97 19.96 -12.09
N GLU A 346 11.83 20.42 -12.99
CA GLU A 346 13.03 21.18 -12.66
C GLU A 346 12.71 22.61 -12.23
N LEU A 347 11.87 23.32 -13.01
CA LEU A 347 11.60 24.75 -12.81
C LEU A 347 10.52 25.00 -11.74
N THR A 348 9.42 24.24 -11.77
CA THR A 348 8.27 24.48 -10.89
C THR A 348 8.39 23.72 -9.58
N CYS A 349 8.77 22.44 -9.65
CA CYS A 349 8.81 21.58 -8.46
C CYS A 349 10.17 21.53 -7.74
N ASN A 350 11.21 22.13 -8.34
CA ASN A 350 12.60 22.04 -7.89
C ASN A 350 13.00 20.59 -7.59
N LEU A 351 12.63 19.69 -8.51
CA LEU A 351 13.00 18.27 -8.53
C LEU A 351 13.97 18.03 -9.67
N TRP A 352 15.09 17.39 -9.35
CA TRP A 352 16.22 17.25 -10.25
C TRP A 352 16.18 15.91 -10.95
N VAL A 353 15.86 15.93 -12.25
CA VAL A 353 15.83 14.73 -13.09
C VAL A 353 17.27 14.35 -13.40
N ILE A 354 17.72 13.23 -12.85
CA ILE A 354 19.07 12.70 -13.14
C ILE A 354 19.02 11.58 -14.18
N ALA A 355 17.90 10.89 -14.28
CA ALA A 355 17.76 9.77 -15.17
C ALA A 355 16.31 9.56 -15.63
N SER A 356 16.18 8.93 -16.78
CA SER A 356 14.92 8.48 -17.33
C SER A 356 14.98 7.00 -17.71
N THR A 357 13.90 6.27 -17.49
CA THR A 357 13.80 4.86 -17.90
C THR A 357 12.53 4.58 -18.68
N SER A 358 12.66 3.86 -19.79
CA SER A 358 11.53 3.33 -20.56
C SER A 358 11.84 1.95 -21.16
N ASP A 359 10.83 1.33 -21.77
CA ASP A 359 11.02 0.07 -22.48
C ASP A 359 11.78 0.25 -23.81
N ARG A 360 12.12 -0.85 -24.48
CA ARG A 360 12.94 -0.83 -25.69
C ARG A 360 12.09 -0.98 -26.97
N VAL A 361 10.93 -0.35 -27.03
CA VAL A 361 10.13 -0.30 -28.28
C VAL A 361 10.73 0.65 -29.30
N SER A 362 10.37 0.46 -30.57
CA SER A 362 10.93 1.23 -31.70
C SER A 362 10.82 2.76 -31.52
N PRO A 363 9.66 3.32 -31.12
CA PRO A 363 9.55 4.75 -30.81
C PRO A 363 10.53 5.24 -29.75
N ASN A 364 10.69 4.50 -28.65
CA ASN A 364 11.58 4.87 -27.55
C ASN A 364 13.06 4.82 -27.99
N GLN A 365 13.44 3.82 -28.80
CA GLN A 365 14.78 3.76 -29.37
C GLN A 365 15.06 4.93 -30.33
N ALA A 366 14.08 5.33 -31.14
CA ALA A 366 14.20 6.51 -31.99
C ALA A 366 14.32 7.78 -31.15
N PHE A 367 13.52 7.92 -30.09
CA PHE A 367 13.61 8.99 -29.11
C PHE A 367 15.01 9.09 -28.47
N TYR A 368 15.67 7.97 -28.14
CA TYR A 368 17.04 7.99 -27.63
C TYR A 368 18.01 8.54 -28.69
N ARG A 369 17.90 8.10 -29.95
CA ARG A 369 18.76 8.59 -31.03
C ARG A 369 18.58 10.09 -31.31
N MET A 370 17.36 10.61 -31.16
CA MET A 370 17.09 12.04 -31.33
C MET A 370 17.78 12.91 -30.27
N HIS A 371 18.22 12.34 -29.14
CA HIS A 371 19.01 13.05 -28.13
C HIS A 371 20.51 13.11 -28.45
N LYS A 372 21.00 12.38 -29.46
CA LYS A 372 22.42 12.34 -29.82
C LYS A 372 23.02 13.74 -30.10
N PRO A 373 22.34 14.66 -30.80
CA PRO A 373 22.84 16.02 -31.00
C PRO A 373 22.92 16.83 -29.68
N LEU A 374 22.17 16.43 -28.66
CA LEU A 374 22.09 17.09 -27.35
C LEU A 374 23.10 16.54 -26.34
N ASP A 375 23.91 15.54 -26.71
CA ASP A 375 24.94 14.90 -25.87
C ASP A 375 26.30 15.64 -25.93
N GLY A 376 26.33 16.89 -26.39
CA GLY A 376 27.55 17.70 -26.45
C GLY A 376 28.68 17.07 -27.30
N ASN A 377 28.33 16.30 -28.33
CA ASN A 377 29.26 15.60 -29.23
C ASN A 377 30.18 14.57 -28.52
N ALA A 378 29.65 13.74 -27.63
CA ALA A 378 30.40 12.70 -26.92
C ALA A 378 31.10 11.65 -27.84
N GLY A 379 30.82 11.62 -29.14
CA GLY A 379 31.49 10.74 -30.11
C GLY A 379 31.16 9.25 -29.96
N THR A 380 30.25 8.87 -29.06
CA THR A 380 29.85 7.48 -28.84
C THR A 380 28.79 7.03 -29.85
N GLU A 381 28.85 5.74 -30.21
CA GLU A 381 27.87 5.12 -31.10
C GLU A 381 26.49 5.03 -30.42
N VAL A 382 26.47 4.80 -29.11
CA VAL A 382 25.28 4.65 -28.28
C VAL A 382 24.92 5.97 -27.59
N CYS A 383 23.67 6.41 -27.72
CA CYS A 383 23.12 7.57 -27.01
C CYS A 383 22.48 7.10 -25.69
N TYR A 384 23.12 7.39 -24.57
CA TYR A 384 22.69 6.97 -23.22
C TYR A 384 22.53 8.16 -22.26
N ARG A 385 22.76 9.39 -22.72
CA ARG A 385 22.57 10.61 -21.94
C ARG A 385 22.25 11.80 -22.85
N THR A 386 21.74 12.86 -22.24
CA THR A 386 21.52 14.17 -22.88
C THR A 386 21.83 15.28 -21.90
N VAL A 387 22.30 16.43 -22.38
CA VAL A 387 22.36 17.64 -21.54
C VAL A 387 20.93 18.02 -21.14
N ASN A 388 20.72 18.38 -19.87
CA ASN A 388 19.44 18.86 -19.39
C ASN A 388 19.21 20.31 -19.89
N LEU A 389 18.16 20.51 -20.71
CA LEU A 389 17.83 21.83 -21.27
C LEU A 389 17.52 22.89 -20.21
N TYR A 390 17.02 22.48 -19.05
CA TYR A 390 16.66 23.38 -17.95
C TYR A 390 17.76 23.49 -16.88
N ALA A 391 18.79 22.65 -16.96
CA ALA A 391 19.96 22.69 -16.08
C ALA A 391 21.22 22.24 -16.85
N PRO A 392 21.83 23.12 -17.68
CA PRO A 392 22.91 22.74 -18.60
C PRO A 392 24.16 22.14 -17.93
N ASN A 393 24.32 22.32 -16.62
CA ASN A 393 25.40 21.73 -15.83
C ASN A 393 25.18 20.25 -15.46
N ARG A 394 24.02 19.67 -15.80
CA ARG A 394 23.65 18.28 -15.49
C ARG A 394 23.25 17.52 -16.73
N PHE A 395 23.57 16.22 -16.72
CA PHE A 395 23.09 15.26 -17.70
C PHE A 395 21.87 14.51 -17.17
N ILE A 396 20.96 14.15 -18.08
CA ILE A 396 19.93 13.15 -17.85
C ILE A 396 20.40 11.85 -18.50
N TYR A 397 20.56 10.80 -17.71
CA TYR A 397 20.93 9.47 -18.21
C TYR A 397 19.69 8.67 -18.61
N ILE A 398 19.71 8.07 -19.78
CA ILE A 398 18.58 7.33 -20.33
C ILE A 398 18.87 5.83 -20.27
N PHE A 399 18.01 5.09 -19.58
CA PHE A 399 18.14 3.66 -19.37
C PHE A 399 16.97 2.89 -20.00
N SER A 400 17.25 1.66 -20.46
CA SER A 400 16.19 0.71 -20.77
C SER A 400 15.78 -0.07 -19.51
N ASP A 401 14.52 -0.45 -19.42
CA ASP A 401 14.06 -1.36 -18.36
C ASP A 401 14.83 -2.69 -18.38
N ALA A 402 15.59 -2.95 -17.31
CA ALA A 402 16.37 -4.15 -17.11
C ALA A 402 15.50 -5.44 -17.13
N ALA A 403 14.27 -5.37 -16.63
CA ALA A 403 13.36 -6.51 -16.62
C ALA A 403 12.91 -6.85 -18.04
N HIS A 404 12.62 -5.83 -18.85
CA HIS A 404 12.37 -6.01 -20.28
C HIS A 404 13.59 -6.58 -21.01
N LEU A 405 14.79 -6.05 -20.78
CA LEU A 405 16.02 -6.54 -21.41
C LEU A 405 16.23 -8.04 -21.18
N ILE A 406 16.08 -8.53 -19.94
CA ILE A 406 16.20 -9.96 -19.66
C ILE A 406 15.16 -10.80 -20.40
N LYS A 407 13.91 -10.33 -20.50
CA LYS A 407 12.88 -11.04 -21.27
C LYS A 407 13.27 -11.11 -22.74
N THR A 408 13.73 -10.00 -23.31
CA THR A 408 14.21 -9.95 -24.70
C THR A 408 15.40 -10.88 -24.91
N THR A 409 16.40 -10.86 -24.03
CA THR A 409 17.55 -11.77 -24.09
C THR A 409 17.10 -13.23 -24.08
N ARG A 410 16.19 -13.61 -23.17
CA ARG A 410 15.63 -14.96 -23.16
C ARG A 410 14.90 -15.29 -24.45
N ASN A 411 14.06 -14.38 -24.97
CA ASN A 411 13.33 -14.60 -26.21
C ASN A 411 14.28 -14.74 -27.41
N CYS A 412 15.39 -14.00 -27.44
CA CYS A 412 16.44 -14.15 -28.44
C CYS A 412 17.09 -15.54 -28.40
N VAL A 413 17.40 -16.02 -27.20
CA VAL A 413 17.96 -17.37 -27.00
C VAL A 413 16.93 -18.45 -27.38
N TYR A 414 15.65 -18.22 -27.09
CA TYR A 414 14.56 -19.09 -27.50
C TYR A 414 14.41 -19.19 -29.02
N SER A 415 14.55 -18.08 -29.74
CA SER A 415 14.52 -18.08 -31.21
C SER A 415 15.80 -18.66 -31.84
N SER A 416 16.85 -18.90 -31.04
CA SER A 416 18.13 -19.44 -31.51
C SER A 416 18.03 -20.94 -31.78
N GLY A 417 17.88 -21.30 -33.06
CA GLY A 417 17.72 -22.68 -33.50
C GLY A 417 16.41 -23.35 -33.03
N HIS A 418 15.41 -22.58 -32.63
CA HIS A 418 14.13 -23.09 -32.13
C HIS A 418 12.96 -22.12 -32.38
N GLY A 419 11.73 -22.61 -32.27
CA GLY A 419 10.52 -21.83 -32.54
C GLY A 419 10.41 -21.42 -34.02
N THR A 420 10.28 -20.12 -34.29
CA THR A 420 10.32 -19.56 -35.65
C THR A 420 11.72 -19.54 -36.26
N CYS A 421 12.77 -19.83 -35.48
CA CYS A 421 14.16 -19.89 -35.91
C CYS A 421 14.62 -18.67 -36.71
N THR A 422 14.25 -17.47 -36.27
CA THR A 422 14.56 -16.22 -36.98
C THR A 422 16.03 -15.80 -36.84
N GLN A 423 16.78 -16.43 -35.94
CA GLN A 423 18.18 -16.10 -35.70
C GLN A 423 18.94 -17.30 -35.14
N TYR A 424 20.27 -17.25 -35.23
CA TYR A 424 21.18 -18.09 -34.47
C TYR A 424 22.09 -17.18 -33.65
N MET A 425 22.28 -17.52 -32.38
CA MET A 425 23.26 -16.87 -31.53
C MET A 425 24.53 -17.70 -31.53
N TRP A 426 25.68 -17.04 -31.62
CA TRP A 426 26.99 -17.67 -31.58
C TRP A 426 27.94 -16.88 -30.69
N ASN A 427 28.86 -17.56 -30.03
CA ASN A 427 29.93 -16.95 -29.27
C ASN A 427 31.19 -17.84 -29.35
N ASP A 428 32.35 -17.25 -29.62
CA ASP A 428 33.64 -17.95 -29.74
C ASP A 428 33.56 -19.23 -30.61
N GLY A 429 32.92 -19.15 -31.77
CA GLY A 429 32.77 -20.27 -32.72
C GLY A 429 31.76 -21.36 -32.31
N HIS A 430 31.05 -21.21 -31.19
CA HIS A 430 30.04 -22.16 -30.73
C HIS A 430 28.65 -21.53 -30.73
N CYS A 431 27.63 -22.32 -31.08
CA CYS A 431 26.25 -21.86 -31.09
C CYS A 431 25.66 -21.81 -29.66
N ILE A 432 24.86 -20.79 -29.39
CA ILE A 432 24.02 -20.69 -28.19
C ILE A 432 22.61 -21.07 -28.61
N LEU A 433 22.18 -22.29 -28.29
CA LEU A 433 20.92 -22.85 -28.79
C LEU A 433 19.91 -23.06 -27.66
N TRP A 434 18.62 -22.86 -27.97
CA TRP A 434 17.56 -23.21 -27.02
C TRP A 434 17.54 -24.71 -26.69
N GLN A 435 17.97 -25.54 -27.64
CA GLN A 435 18.06 -26.99 -27.49
C GLN A 435 18.92 -27.42 -26.29
N HIS A 436 19.96 -26.65 -25.96
CA HIS A 436 20.80 -26.92 -24.78
C HIS A 436 19.98 -26.86 -23.47
N PHE A 437 19.03 -25.94 -23.38
CA PHE A 437 18.15 -25.82 -22.21
C PHE A 437 17.09 -26.92 -22.17
N ILE A 438 16.57 -27.32 -23.35
CA ILE A 438 15.62 -28.44 -23.47
C ILE A 438 16.28 -29.74 -22.98
N GLN A 439 17.46 -30.06 -23.52
CA GLN A 439 18.21 -31.27 -23.15
C GLN A 439 18.54 -31.31 -21.66
N LEU A 440 19.05 -30.19 -21.12
CA LEU A 440 19.34 -30.05 -19.69
C LEU A 440 18.10 -30.32 -18.83
N PHE A 441 16.95 -29.77 -19.20
CA PHE A 441 15.71 -29.92 -18.43
C PHE A 441 15.21 -31.37 -18.44
N HIS A 442 15.26 -32.05 -19.58
CA HIS A 442 14.85 -33.46 -19.67
C HIS A 442 15.82 -34.38 -18.89
N GLN A 443 17.13 -34.14 -18.99
CA GLN A 443 18.12 -34.86 -18.19
C GLN A 443 17.90 -34.65 -16.69
N ASP A 444 17.57 -33.44 -16.24
CA ASP A 444 17.28 -33.16 -14.82
C ASP A 444 15.95 -33.79 -14.35
N LEU A 445 15.00 -34.05 -15.26
CA LEU A 445 13.76 -34.75 -14.93
C LEU A 445 13.97 -36.26 -14.73
N ASP A 446 14.89 -36.85 -15.46
CA ASP A 446 15.22 -38.28 -15.36
C ASP A 446 16.07 -38.60 -14.11
N ASN A 447 16.73 -37.57 -13.54
CA ASN A 447 17.48 -37.67 -12.29
C ASN A 447 16.56 -37.60 -11.05
N GLY A 448 16.81 -38.48 -10.07
CA GLY A 448 16.05 -38.51 -8.82
C GLY A 448 16.06 -37.18 -8.04
N PRO A 449 17.24 -36.72 -7.55
CA PRO A 449 17.36 -35.39 -6.96
C PRO A 449 17.53 -34.33 -8.05
N LYS A 450 16.53 -33.47 -8.22
CA LYS A 450 16.57 -32.36 -9.18
C LYS A 450 17.66 -31.34 -8.84
N LEU A 451 18.55 -31.08 -9.78
CA LEU A 451 19.58 -30.03 -9.70
C LEU A 451 18.97 -28.64 -9.91
N LEU A 452 17.88 -28.55 -10.69
CA LEU A 452 17.22 -27.29 -11.04
C LEU A 452 15.73 -27.29 -10.64
N PRO A 453 15.40 -27.39 -9.33
CA PRO A 453 14.02 -27.56 -8.85
C PRO A 453 13.09 -26.38 -9.14
N ARG A 454 13.64 -25.21 -9.52
CA ARG A 454 12.87 -24.02 -9.88
C ARG A 454 12.43 -24.01 -11.34
N LEU A 455 13.04 -24.83 -12.19
CA LEU A 455 12.65 -24.93 -13.59
C LEU A 455 11.42 -25.81 -13.70
N THR A 456 10.49 -25.34 -14.53
CA THR A 456 9.22 -26.00 -14.84
C THR A 456 9.06 -26.05 -16.35
N TYR A 457 8.10 -26.82 -16.84
CA TYR A 457 7.82 -26.92 -18.27
C TYR A 457 7.56 -25.55 -18.94
N ASP A 458 6.93 -24.61 -18.23
CA ASP A 458 6.69 -23.23 -18.68
C ASP A 458 7.97 -22.43 -18.95
N HIS A 459 9.12 -22.86 -18.39
CA HIS A 459 10.40 -22.24 -18.70
C HIS A 459 10.93 -22.65 -20.08
N ILE A 460 10.57 -23.85 -20.53
CA ILE A 460 11.09 -24.47 -21.75
C ILE A 460 10.16 -24.23 -22.92
N LYS A 461 8.86 -24.53 -22.76
CA LYS A 461 7.85 -24.30 -23.79
C LYS A 461 7.17 -22.96 -23.56
N LEU A 462 7.58 -21.96 -24.35
CA LEU A 462 7.08 -20.61 -24.16
C LEU A 462 5.74 -20.38 -24.87
N SER A 463 4.69 -20.15 -24.09
CA SER A 463 3.42 -19.55 -24.56
C SER A 463 3.50 -18.02 -24.58
N ALA A 464 2.56 -17.36 -25.27
CA ALA A 464 2.42 -15.90 -25.31
C ALA A 464 2.34 -15.24 -23.91
N TYR A 465 1.84 -15.96 -22.90
CA TYR A 465 1.81 -15.48 -21.52
C TYR A 465 3.17 -15.62 -20.83
N SER A 466 3.86 -16.75 -21.04
CA SER A 466 5.17 -17.03 -20.44
C SER A 466 6.31 -16.17 -21.02
N THR A 467 6.18 -15.67 -22.26
CA THR A 467 7.15 -14.77 -22.89
C THR A 467 7.23 -13.42 -22.16
N MET A 468 6.14 -13.01 -21.50
CA MET A 468 6.07 -11.76 -20.74
C MET A 468 6.47 -11.91 -19.26
N ARG A 469 6.64 -13.15 -18.77
CA ARG A 469 6.98 -13.43 -17.38
C ARG A 469 8.47 -13.26 -17.09
N VAL A 470 8.82 -12.17 -16.43
CA VAL A 470 10.20 -11.86 -16.01
C VAL A 470 10.77 -12.95 -15.09
N ASN A 471 9.97 -13.51 -14.19
CA ASN A 471 10.46 -14.52 -13.24
C ASN A 471 10.99 -15.77 -13.97
N LEU A 472 10.28 -16.25 -15.01
CA LEU A 472 10.72 -17.40 -15.81
C LEU A 472 12.02 -17.09 -16.55
N ALA A 473 12.12 -15.90 -17.15
CA ALA A 473 13.34 -15.46 -17.85
C ALA A 473 14.54 -15.36 -16.90
N VAL A 474 14.36 -14.85 -15.69
CA VAL A 474 15.43 -14.74 -14.68
C VAL A 474 15.86 -16.12 -14.17
N GLN A 475 14.93 -17.07 -14.05
CA GLN A 475 15.21 -18.42 -13.55
C GLN A 475 15.97 -19.26 -14.57
N ILE A 476 15.58 -19.21 -15.85
CA ILE A 476 16.30 -19.94 -16.92
C ILE A 476 17.69 -19.33 -17.17
N LEU A 477 17.83 -18.01 -17.10
CA LEU A 477 19.11 -17.30 -17.25
C LEU A 477 19.84 -17.12 -15.90
N SER A 478 19.85 -18.15 -15.05
CA SER A 478 20.45 -18.08 -13.71
C SER A 478 21.82 -18.72 -13.64
N VAL A 479 22.63 -18.30 -12.66
CA VAL A 479 23.95 -18.89 -12.38
C VAL A 479 23.84 -20.40 -12.10
N SER A 480 22.78 -20.85 -11.44
CA SER A 480 22.53 -22.27 -11.20
C SER A 480 22.45 -23.04 -12.52
N VAL A 481 21.69 -22.53 -13.49
CA VAL A 481 21.58 -23.15 -14.82
C VAL A 481 22.92 -23.14 -15.55
N ALA A 482 23.65 -22.02 -15.51
CA ALA A 482 24.98 -21.93 -16.11
C ALA A 482 25.95 -22.97 -15.53
N ASN A 483 25.95 -23.17 -14.21
CA ASN A 483 26.83 -24.12 -13.55
C ASN A 483 26.48 -25.58 -13.90
N VAL A 484 25.19 -25.91 -13.99
CA VAL A 484 24.76 -27.26 -14.39
C VAL A 484 25.10 -27.50 -15.86
N LEU A 485 24.88 -26.53 -16.75
CA LEU A 485 25.33 -26.60 -18.15
C LEU A 485 26.85 -26.81 -18.25
N LYS A 486 27.63 -26.09 -17.43
CA LYS A 486 29.10 -26.22 -17.42
C LYS A 486 29.57 -27.62 -16.97
N SER A 487 28.88 -28.18 -15.97
CA SER A 487 29.34 -29.39 -15.27
C SER A 487 28.81 -30.68 -15.89
N PHE A 488 27.61 -30.64 -16.48
CA PHE A 488 26.90 -31.82 -16.99
C PHE A 488 26.51 -31.71 -18.47
N GLY A 489 26.64 -30.53 -19.09
CA GLY A 489 26.32 -30.35 -20.50
C GLY A 489 27.41 -30.88 -21.44
N PRO A 490 27.06 -31.23 -22.69
CA PRO A 490 28.05 -31.60 -23.71
C PRO A 490 28.97 -30.42 -24.07
N PRO A 491 30.12 -30.65 -24.73
CA PRO A 491 31.11 -29.61 -25.06
C PRO A 491 30.51 -28.38 -25.76
N ASP A 492 29.51 -28.59 -26.62
CA ASP A 492 28.83 -27.52 -27.37
C ASP A 492 28.05 -26.53 -26.47
N THR A 493 27.75 -26.91 -25.23
CA THR A 493 27.05 -26.05 -24.27
C THR A 493 27.95 -25.04 -23.56
N ILE A 494 29.28 -25.13 -23.72
CA ILE A 494 30.24 -24.25 -23.02
C ILE A 494 29.94 -22.78 -23.29
N ALA A 495 29.67 -22.40 -24.54
CA ALA A 495 29.33 -21.03 -24.89
C ALA A 495 27.99 -20.58 -24.29
N THR A 496 27.00 -21.48 -24.24
CA THR A 496 25.70 -21.20 -23.60
C THR A 496 25.85 -21.00 -22.09
N SER A 497 26.65 -21.84 -21.43
CA SER A 497 26.96 -21.71 -20.01
C SER A 497 27.65 -20.37 -19.71
N LYS A 498 28.72 -20.03 -20.44
CA LYS A 498 29.42 -18.74 -20.30
C LYS A 498 28.47 -17.57 -20.48
N PHE A 499 27.67 -17.59 -21.54
CA PHE A 499 26.69 -16.54 -21.84
C PHE A 499 25.68 -16.33 -20.69
N VAL A 500 25.06 -17.41 -20.19
CA VAL A 500 24.11 -17.34 -19.08
C VAL A 500 24.78 -16.85 -17.79
N TYR A 501 26.02 -17.29 -17.54
CA TYR A 501 26.80 -16.85 -16.39
C TYR A 501 27.04 -15.33 -16.42
N HIS A 502 27.45 -14.79 -17.57
CA HIS A 502 27.72 -13.36 -17.73
C HIS A 502 26.48 -12.49 -17.55
N ILE A 503 25.33 -12.87 -18.14
CA ILE A 503 24.08 -12.10 -18.03
C ILE A 503 23.68 -11.84 -16.57
N LYS A 504 23.85 -12.85 -15.71
CA LYS A 504 23.40 -12.77 -14.32
C LYS A 504 24.37 -11.98 -13.44
N LEU A 505 25.67 -12.01 -13.73
CA LEU A 505 26.71 -11.28 -13.01
C LEU A 505 26.75 -9.79 -13.37
N SER A 506 26.46 -9.40 -14.62
CA SER A 506 26.61 -8.01 -15.06
C SER A 506 25.34 -7.17 -15.00
N ALA A 507 24.16 -7.72 -15.33
CA ALA A 507 23.00 -6.88 -15.64
C ALA A 507 21.94 -6.81 -14.54
N TYR A 508 21.41 -7.93 -14.06
CA TYR A 508 20.14 -7.90 -13.30
C TYR A 508 20.27 -8.01 -11.79
N SER A 509 21.35 -8.61 -11.29
CA SER A 509 21.64 -8.65 -9.85
C SER A 509 22.09 -7.28 -9.36
N THR A 510 22.97 -6.61 -10.11
CA THR A 510 23.44 -5.23 -9.88
C THR A 510 22.31 -4.20 -9.99
N MET A 511 21.45 -4.31 -11.01
CA MET A 511 20.34 -3.36 -11.21
C MET A 511 19.16 -3.53 -10.24
N ARG A 512 19.04 -4.67 -9.55
CA ARG A 512 17.89 -4.97 -8.67
C ARG A 512 18.25 -5.03 -7.19
N VAL A 513 19.35 -4.41 -6.78
CA VAL A 513 19.70 -4.36 -5.36
C VAL A 513 18.72 -3.43 -4.64
N ASN A 514 17.87 -4.00 -3.79
CA ASN A 514 17.06 -3.21 -2.87
C ASN A 514 17.71 -3.17 -1.48
N LEU A 515 17.41 -2.14 -0.69
CA LEU A 515 18.00 -1.94 0.63
C LEU A 515 17.74 -3.12 1.57
N ALA A 516 16.60 -3.81 1.44
CA ALA A 516 16.30 -5.02 2.22
C ALA A 516 17.26 -6.18 1.89
N THR A 517 17.57 -6.39 0.61
CA THR A 517 18.52 -7.40 0.15
C THR A 517 19.94 -7.00 0.57
N LEU A 518 20.30 -5.72 0.41
CA LEU A 518 21.60 -5.18 0.82
C LEU A 518 21.81 -5.26 2.35
N ASN A 519 20.77 -5.05 3.15
CA ASN A 519 20.79 -5.21 4.61
C ASN A 519 20.87 -6.68 5.04
N LEU A 520 20.22 -7.60 4.30
CA LEU A 520 20.41 -9.05 4.47
C LEU A 520 21.84 -9.49 4.14
N PHE A 521 22.43 -8.93 3.08
CA PHE A 521 23.84 -9.15 2.73
C PHE A 521 24.79 -8.56 3.78
N LYS A 522 24.54 -7.34 4.30
CA LYS A 522 25.32 -6.73 5.39
C LYS A 522 25.27 -7.53 6.69
N LYS A 523 24.14 -8.15 7.02
CA LYS A 523 24.02 -9.01 8.21
C LYS A 523 24.83 -10.31 8.10
N ASN A 524 25.04 -10.80 6.88
CA ASN A 524 25.74 -12.06 6.61
C ASN A 524 27.23 -11.90 6.21
N ILE A 525 27.72 -10.67 6.03
CA ILE A 525 29.09 -10.42 5.56
C ILE A 525 29.80 -9.45 6.50
N ARG A 526 30.51 -10.00 7.50
CA ARG A 526 31.53 -9.27 8.28
C ARG A 526 32.87 -9.12 7.55
N LYS A 527 33.00 -9.58 6.29
CA LYS A 527 34.28 -9.54 5.54
C LYS A 527 34.07 -9.54 4.02
N VAL A 528 33.66 -8.43 3.40
CA VAL A 528 33.96 -8.17 1.99
C VAL A 528 34.23 -6.68 1.83
N ASN A 529 35.36 -6.36 1.21
CA ASN A 529 35.86 -5.01 0.98
C ASN A 529 34.99 -4.30 -0.08
N LEU A 530 34.53 -3.07 0.21
CA LEU A 530 33.62 -2.30 -0.64
C LEU A 530 34.27 -1.83 -1.97
N SER A 531 35.59 -1.94 -2.12
CA SER A 531 36.32 -1.45 -3.29
C SER A 531 36.01 -2.20 -4.59
N THR A 532 35.44 -3.40 -4.54
CA THR A 532 35.10 -4.21 -5.72
C THR A 532 33.76 -3.88 -6.39
N LEU A 533 32.98 -2.92 -5.85
CA LEU A 533 31.66 -2.55 -6.37
C LEU A 533 31.68 -1.29 -7.27
N VAL A 534 32.84 -0.65 -7.47
CA VAL A 534 32.96 0.66 -8.13
C VAL A 534 33.39 0.56 -9.60
N GLU A 535 33.79 -0.60 -10.10
CA GLU A 535 34.11 -0.79 -11.51
C GLU A 535 33.14 -1.80 -12.14
N ILE A 536 32.04 -1.31 -12.73
CA ILE A 536 31.24 -1.87 -13.84
C ILE A 536 30.37 -0.75 -14.42
#